data_AF-A3DNA0-F1
#
_entry.id   AF-A3DNA0-F1
#
_cell.length_a   1.000
_cell.length_b   1.000
_cell.length_c   1.000
_cell.angle_alpha   90.00
_cell.angle_beta   90.00
_cell.angle_gamma   90.00
#
_symmetry.space_group_name_H-M   'P 1'
#
loop_
_entity.id
_entity.type
_entity.pdbx_description
1 polymer ?
#
loop_
_entity_poly.entity_id
_entity_poly.type
_entity_poly.pdbx_seq_one_letter_code
_entity_poly.pdbx_strand_id
1 'polypeptide(L)'
;MELLVIAFYLSVLSYYIGVLIYMLPLPFYGLKKWAPQLMVDGVFSAILVFSYTFILWLIDYLGEALGSDWNSYYSWFINEINIIATTILMLKLIGIGLSSIGLGFIANSMISPLVSSLTYLLMFLVTTSILITALVTLAPTILSLGILLHSVPFRITRSSGAMLISLVIVFSIGTPLMPNFIDTISPPTILGVSSEGFVFAEIHVYGHNNVGVSYCLYEIYSLDDKLLARYRSDPDGLINASTVETGIPYSVQKIKIDVAGYHYETIIDPREYSSRGGIVNITITINNLLVIKPLRYIVLMNYNNFSLLYIDDSLTILNINATENTSIIIIGLGSDSFSVSVDNVQIEPITTYSYEWGGIEFQAEKYSLSSGNHSVVITYTLSGTGEPLFDEIYYGRNTLGIGMNDLTNLVYPITILIYKLFLGPVIYLSILFSASLALAKLLGGSSSRIARIVVTGL
;
A
#
# COMPACT_ATOMS: atom_id res chain seq x y z
N MET A 1 -25.41 -6.20 38.05
CA MET A 1 -26.40 -5.67 39.02
C MET A 1 -26.04 -6.07 40.45
N GLU A 2 -25.86 -7.35 40.76
CA GLU A 2 -25.51 -7.82 42.12
C GLU A 2 -24.22 -7.20 42.67
N LEU A 3 -23.16 -7.07 41.86
CA LEU A 3 -21.89 -6.46 42.29
C LEU A 3 -22.03 -4.99 42.73
N LEU A 4 -22.88 -4.21 42.06
CA LEU A 4 -23.13 -2.80 42.41
C LEU A 4 -23.93 -2.69 43.73
N VAL A 5 -24.87 -3.60 43.95
CA VAL A 5 -25.63 -3.66 45.21
C VAL A 5 -24.70 -3.99 46.38
N ILE A 6 -23.79 -4.95 46.21
CA ILE A 6 -22.78 -5.28 47.20
C ILE A 6 -21.84 -4.09 47.44
N ALA A 7 -21.41 -3.41 46.37
CA ALA A 7 -20.56 -2.22 46.47
C ALA A 7 -21.24 -1.09 47.26
N PHE A 8 -22.55 -0.91 47.11
CA PHE A 8 -23.33 0.06 47.89
C PHE A 8 -23.39 -0.32 49.38
N TYR A 9 -23.70 -1.57 49.70
CA TYR A 9 -23.71 -2.02 51.10
C TYR A 9 -22.34 -1.91 51.77
N LEU A 10 -21.25 -2.20 51.06
CA LEU A 10 -19.89 -2.01 51.57
C LEU A 10 -19.57 -0.53 51.83
N SER A 11 -20.02 0.36 50.95
CA SER A 11 -19.89 1.81 51.12
C SER A 11 -20.63 2.30 52.38
N VAL A 12 -21.88 1.87 52.57
CA VAL A 12 -22.70 2.18 53.75
C VAL A 12 -22.05 1.63 55.02
N LEU A 13 -21.54 0.40 54.97
CA LEU A 13 -20.80 -0.22 56.07
C LEU A 13 -19.55 0.59 56.44
N SER A 14 -18.76 1.02 55.46
CA SER A 14 -17.57 1.87 55.70
C SER A 14 -17.94 3.18 56.39
N TYR A 15 -19.05 3.79 55.99
CA TYR A 15 -19.55 5.02 56.60
C TYR A 15 -19.94 4.81 58.08
N TYR A 16 -20.73 3.77 58.37
CA TYR A 16 -21.17 3.48 59.74
C TYR A 16 -20.01 3.06 60.66
N ILE A 17 -19.02 2.31 60.16
CA ILE A 17 -17.79 2.01 60.91
C ILE A 17 -17.07 3.31 61.27
N GLY A 18 -16.98 4.26 60.33
CA GLY A 18 -16.41 5.58 60.57
C GLY A 18 -17.15 6.36 61.67
N VAL A 19 -18.48 6.40 61.63
CA VAL A 19 -19.32 7.03 62.65
C VAL A 19 -19.10 6.40 64.03
N LEU A 20 -19.08 5.07 64.10
CA LEU A 20 -18.92 4.33 65.36
C LEU A 20 -17.54 4.61 65.99
N ILE A 21 -16.48 4.62 65.18
CA ILE A 21 -15.13 5.01 65.61
C ILE A 21 -15.09 6.44 66.13
N TYR A 22 -15.81 7.36 65.49
CA TYR A 22 -15.87 8.76 65.91
C TYR A 22 -16.57 8.93 67.25
N MET A 23 -17.68 8.20 67.46
CA MET A 23 -18.50 8.27 68.68
C MET A 23 -17.87 7.57 69.90
N LEU A 24 -16.89 6.68 69.69
CA LEU A 24 -16.24 5.96 70.79
C LEU A 24 -15.56 6.93 71.78
N PRO A 25 -15.85 6.82 73.10
CA PRO A 25 -15.23 7.62 74.15
C PRO A 25 -13.83 7.10 74.49
N LEU A 26 -13.00 6.82 73.48
CA LEU A 26 -11.63 6.35 73.65
C LEU A 26 -10.64 7.44 73.21
N PRO A 27 -9.58 7.74 73.99
CA PRO A 27 -8.60 8.79 73.68
C PRO A 27 -7.48 8.31 72.74
N PHE A 28 -7.77 7.41 71.77
CA PHE A 28 -6.78 6.98 70.78
C PHE A 28 -6.80 7.87 69.56
N TYR A 29 -5.92 8.88 69.53
CA TYR A 29 -5.80 9.85 68.43
C TYR A 29 -5.61 9.18 67.06
N GLY A 30 -4.81 8.10 67.02
CA GLY A 30 -4.57 7.32 65.81
C GLY A 30 -5.86 6.76 65.21
N LEU A 31 -6.71 6.12 66.02
CA LEU A 31 -7.95 5.49 65.57
C LEU A 31 -9.01 6.54 65.18
N LYS A 32 -9.10 7.64 65.93
CA LYS A 32 -10.02 8.74 65.62
C LYS A 32 -9.68 9.48 64.33
N LYS A 33 -8.42 9.49 63.89
CA LYS A 33 -8.02 10.06 62.60
C LYS A 33 -8.60 9.28 61.41
N TRP A 34 -8.83 7.98 61.55
CA TRP A 34 -9.41 7.13 60.50
C TRP A 34 -10.93 7.31 60.35
N ALA A 35 -11.63 7.75 61.40
CA ALA A 35 -13.09 7.90 61.38
C ALA A 35 -13.58 8.87 60.28
N PRO A 36 -13.11 10.14 60.23
CA PRO A 36 -13.51 11.06 59.16
C PRO A 36 -13.13 10.54 57.77
N GLN A 37 -11.99 9.86 57.66
CA GLN A 37 -11.50 9.30 56.41
C GLN A 37 -12.41 8.17 55.88
N LEU A 38 -12.83 7.25 56.75
CA LEU A 38 -13.78 6.18 56.41
C LEU A 38 -15.17 6.70 56.04
N MET A 39 -15.63 7.79 56.68
CA MET A 39 -16.89 8.45 56.33
C MET A 39 -16.82 9.07 54.93
N VAL A 40 -15.77 9.84 54.63
CA VAL A 40 -15.55 10.42 53.29
C VAL A 40 -15.44 9.33 52.22
N ASP A 41 -14.74 8.23 52.53
CA ASP A 41 -14.59 7.10 51.62
C ASP A 41 -15.90 6.38 51.34
N GLY A 42 -16.73 6.19 52.37
CA GLY A 42 -18.07 5.64 52.23
C GLY A 42 -18.91 6.48 51.27
N VAL A 43 -18.96 7.80 51.46
CA VAL A 43 -19.70 8.72 50.60
C VAL A 43 -19.17 8.71 49.16
N PHE A 44 -17.86 8.77 48.97
CA PHE A 44 -17.26 8.76 47.63
C PHE A 44 -17.55 7.45 46.87
N SER A 45 -17.50 6.32 47.57
CA SER A 45 -17.83 5.03 46.97
C SER A 45 -19.32 4.91 46.63
N ALA A 46 -20.23 5.51 47.42
CA ALA A 46 -21.65 5.59 47.07
C ALA A 46 -21.86 6.43 45.80
N ILE A 47 -21.18 7.58 45.69
CA ILE A 47 -21.21 8.44 44.49
C ILE A 47 -20.74 7.66 43.26
N LEU A 48 -19.66 6.87 43.37
CA LEU A 48 -19.19 6.04 42.27
C LEU A 48 -20.22 4.98 41.84
N VAL A 49 -20.92 4.34 42.79
CA VAL A 49 -21.99 3.38 42.47
C VAL A 49 -23.11 4.08 41.69
N PHE A 50 -23.56 5.25 42.12
CA PHE A 50 -24.59 6.02 41.40
C PHE A 50 -24.11 6.56 40.06
N SER A 51 -22.80 6.80 39.92
CA SER A 51 -22.18 7.30 38.69
C SER A 51 -21.89 6.20 37.66
N TYR A 52 -22.14 4.92 37.96
CA TYR A 52 -21.80 3.80 37.08
C TYR A 52 -22.31 3.98 35.64
N THR A 53 -23.60 4.24 35.48
CA THR A 53 -24.23 4.44 34.16
C THR A 53 -23.71 5.71 33.48
N PHE A 54 -23.45 6.76 34.26
CA PHE A 54 -22.87 8.00 33.76
C PHE A 54 -21.43 7.78 33.25
N ILE A 55 -20.62 6.96 33.92
CA ILE A 55 -19.26 6.62 33.48
C ILE A 55 -19.31 5.88 32.14
N LEU A 56 -20.21 4.90 31.99
CA LEU A 56 -20.38 4.19 30.71
C LEU A 56 -20.79 5.14 29.59
N TRP A 57 -21.79 5.98 29.84
CA TRP A 57 -22.21 7.00 28.86
C TRP A 57 -21.08 7.96 28.49
N LEU A 58 -20.25 8.36 29.45
CA LEU A 58 -19.12 9.25 29.22
C LEU A 58 -18.00 8.59 28.41
N ILE A 59 -17.79 7.28 28.59
CA ILE A 59 -16.87 6.49 27.75
C ILE A 59 -17.32 6.53 26.29
N ASP A 60 -18.60 6.24 26.04
CA ASP A 60 -19.16 6.22 24.69
C ASP A 60 -19.10 7.62 24.04
N TYR A 61 -19.53 8.66 24.77
CA TYR A 61 -19.49 10.04 24.29
C TYR A 61 -18.08 10.53 23.96
N LEU A 62 -17.09 10.27 24.83
CA LEU A 62 -15.70 10.65 24.57
C LEU A 62 -15.09 9.83 23.42
N GLY A 63 -15.47 8.56 23.30
CA GLY A 63 -15.09 7.73 22.17
C GLY A 63 -15.57 8.34 20.84
N GLU A 64 -16.85 8.66 20.74
CA GLU A 64 -17.41 9.29 19.54
C GLU A 64 -16.76 10.65 19.24
N ALA A 65 -16.56 11.50 20.25
CA ALA A 65 -15.94 12.81 20.08
C ALA A 65 -14.47 12.75 19.59
N LEU A 66 -13.76 11.68 19.92
CA LEU A 66 -12.39 11.43 19.47
C LEU A 66 -12.32 10.67 18.13
N GLY A 67 -13.47 10.33 17.54
CA GLY A 67 -13.56 9.55 16.30
C GLY A 67 -13.21 8.07 16.48
N SER A 68 -13.35 7.53 17.70
CA SER A 68 -13.14 6.11 17.98
C SER A 68 -14.29 5.28 17.43
N ASP A 69 -14.00 4.45 16.42
CA ASP A 69 -14.95 3.48 15.86
C ASP A 69 -14.41 2.05 15.99
N TRP A 70 -15.14 1.22 16.75
CA TRP A 70 -14.82 -0.20 16.92
C TRP A 70 -14.88 -0.97 15.59
N ASN A 71 -15.77 -0.60 14.67
CA ASN A 71 -15.84 -1.26 13.37
C ASN A 71 -14.57 -1.00 12.56
N SER A 72 -14.09 0.25 12.53
CA SER A 72 -12.82 0.62 11.94
C SER A 72 -11.64 -0.18 12.52
N TYR A 73 -11.61 -0.40 13.84
CA TYR A 73 -10.62 -1.25 14.49
C TYR A 73 -10.68 -2.69 13.99
N TYR A 74 -11.87 -3.30 13.94
CA TYR A 74 -12.02 -4.68 13.48
C TYR A 74 -11.71 -4.84 11.99
N SER A 75 -12.10 -3.89 11.14
CA SER A 75 -11.78 -3.92 9.71
C SER A 75 -10.28 -3.78 9.46
N TRP A 76 -9.62 -2.86 10.16
CA TRP A 76 -8.16 -2.71 10.11
C TRP A 76 -7.47 -4.00 10.53
N PHE A 77 -7.89 -4.61 11.65
CA PHE A 77 -7.32 -5.84 12.15
C PHE A 77 -7.44 -7.03 11.19
N ILE A 78 -8.62 -7.22 10.59
CA ILE A 78 -8.86 -8.27 9.59
C ILE A 78 -7.98 -8.04 8.35
N ASN A 79 -7.85 -6.79 7.91
CA ASN A 79 -6.99 -6.45 6.77
C ASN A 79 -5.51 -6.81 7.04
N GLU A 80 -4.98 -6.45 8.21
CA GLU A 80 -3.59 -6.75 8.57
C GLU A 80 -3.34 -8.26 8.72
N ILE A 81 -4.31 -9.03 9.24
CA ILE A 81 -4.26 -10.51 9.24
C ILE A 81 -4.15 -11.04 7.81
N ASN A 82 -4.97 -10.52 6.89
CA ASN A 82 -4.98 -10.98 5.50
C ASN A 82 -3.64 -10.70 4.81
N ILE A 83 -3.02 -9.54 5.07
CA ILE A 83 -1.69 -9.20 4.56
C ILE A 83 -0.63 -10.18 5.08
N ILE A 84 -0.63 -10.50 6.38
CA ILE A 84 0.33 -11.47 6.94
C ILE A 84 0.07 -12.89 6.38
N ALA A 85 -1.18 -13.32 6.30
CA ALA A 85 -1.53 -14.65 5.82
C ALA A 85 -1.12 -14.85 4.34
N THR A 86 -1.38 -13.85 3.49
CA THR A 86 -1.01 -13.88 2.07
C THR A 86 0.50 -13.85 1.88
N THR A 87 1.24 -13.05 2.65
CA THR A 87 2.72 -13.03 2.59
C THR A 87 3.33 -14.35 3.05
N ILE A 88 2.79 -14.99 4.10
CA ILE A 88 3.19 -16.35 4.51
C ILE A 88 2.97 -17.35 3.37
N LEU A 89 1.81 -17.33 2.72
CA LEU A 89 1.49 -18.23 1.61
C LEU A 89 2.45 -18.03 0.44
N MET A 90 2.72 -16.78 0.05
CA MET A 90 3.69 -16.45 -0.99
C MET A 90 5.08 -16.98 -0.68
N LEU A 91 5.60 -16.74 0.53
CA LEU A 91 6.90 -17.25 0.96
C LEU A 91 6.95 -18.77 0.95
N LYS A 92 5.89 -19.45 1.40
CA LYS A 92 5.81 -20.92 1.34
C LYS A 92 5.83 -21.43 -0.10
N LEU A 93 5.13 -20.79 -1.03
CA LEU A 93 5.14 -21.16 -2.45
C LEU A 93 6.53 -20.99 -3.06
N ILE A 94 7.22 -19.89 -2.76
CA ILE A 94 8.62 -19.67 -3.16
C ILE A 94 9.52 -20.77 -2.57
N GLY A 95 9.36 -21.08 -1.29
CA GLY A 95 10.12 -22.14 -0.61
C GLY A 95 9.92 -23.52 -1.26
N ILE A 96 8.68 -23.87 -1.61
CA ILE A 96 8.35 -25.12 -2.31
C ILE A 96 9.01 -25.13 -3.70
N GLY A 97 8.89 -24.03 -4.45
CA GLY A 97 9.53 -23.87 -5.77
C GLY A 97 11.05 -24.07 -5.72
N LEU A 98 11.73 -23.40 -4.78
CA LEU A 98 13.17 -23.55 -4.57
C LEU A 98 13.56 -24.97 -4.18
N SER A 99 12.77 -25.63 -3.33
CA SER A 99 13.03 -27.02 -2.94
C SER A 99 12.93 -27.99 -4.12
N SER A 100 12.02 -27.73 -5.07
CA SER A 100 11.79 -28.58 -6.23
C SER A 100 12.92 -28.53 -7.27
N ILE A 101 13.71 -27.44 -7.29
CA ILE A 101 14.84 -27.23 -8.21
C ILE A 101 16.19 -27.61 -7.53
N GLY A 102 16.14 -28.26 -6.36
CA GLY A 102 17.34 -28.68 -5.62
C GLY A 102 18.00 -27.57 -4.78
N LEU A 103 17.38 -26.38 -4.69
CA LEU A 103 17.81 -25.25 -3.85
C LEU A 103 17.15 -25.27 -2.46
N GLY A 104 16.85 -26.47 -1.94
CA GLY A 104 16.16 -26.65 -0.65
C GLY A 104 16.92 -26.06 0.55
N PHE A 105 18.24 -25.86 0.45
CA PHE A 105 19.02 -25.19 1.49
C PHE A 105 18.61 -23.72 1.67
N ILE A 106 18.30 -22.99 0.58
CA ILE A 106 17.84 -21.58 0.65
C ILE A 106 16.44 -21.52 1.29
N ALA A 107 15.56 -22.44 0.90
CA ALA A 107 14.22 -22.54 1.47
C ALA A 107 14.29 -22.76 3.01
N ASN A 108 15.19 -23.63 3.47
CA ASN A 108 15.34 -23.93 4.89
C ASN A 108 16.08 -22.83 5.68
N SER A 109 17.10 -22.20 5.08
CA SER A 109 17.94 -21.23 5.80
C SER A 109 17.38 -19.81 5.81
N MET A 110 16.55 -19.43 4.82
CA MET A 110 16.08 -18.04 4.69
C MET A 110 14.55 -17.92 4.73
N ILE A 111 13.85 -18.71 3.92
CA ILE A 111 12.38 -18.63 3.83
C ILE A 111 11.73 -19.14 5.13
N SER A 112 12.20 -20.26 5.68
CA SER A 112 11.64 -20.85 6.90
C SER A 112 11.68 -19.90 8.11
N PRO A 113 12.81 -19.22 8.44
CA PRO A 113 12.84 -18.20 9.50
C PRO A 113 11.91 -17.00 9.28
N LEU A 114 11.71 -16.59 8.02
CA LEU A 114 10.81 -15.48 7.69
C LEU A 114 9.34 -15.88 7.89
N VAL A 115 8.98 -17.09 7.44
CA VAL A 115 7.66 -17.67 7.67
C VAL A 115 7.38 -17.86 9.15
N SER A 116 8.35 -18.34 9.93
CA SER A 116 8.17 -18.51 11.38
C SER A 116 7.98 -17.16 12.08
N SER A 117 8.75 -16.14 11.71
CA SER A 117 8.62 -14.77 12.25
C SER A 117 7.23 -14.19 11.96
N LEU A 118 6.74 -14.30 10.73
CA LEU A 118 5.38 -13.86 10.37
C LEU A 118 4.29 -14.69 11.08
N THR A 119 4.54 -15.98 11.31
CA THR A 119 3.60 -16.83 12.08
C THR A 119 3.54 -16.38 13.54
N TYR A 120 4.68 -16.03 14.16
CA TYR A 120 4.69 -15.45 15.50
C TYR A 120 4.00 -14.08 15.56
N LEU A 121 4.20 -13.25 14.54
CA LEU A 121 3.50 -11.96 14.41
C LEU A 121 1.98 -12.15 14.32
N LEU A 122 1.52 -13.10 13.51
CA LEU A 122 0.11 -13.46 13.40
C LEU A 122 -0.47 -13.91 14.74
N MET A 123 0.25 -14.81 15.45
CA MET A 123 -0.16 -15.28 16.77
C MET A 123 -0.21 -14.15 17.79
N PHE A 124 0.74 -13.22 17.76
CA PHE A 124 0.71 -12.02 18.59
C PHE A 124 -0.53 -11.14 18.31
N LEU A 125 -0.83 -10.86 17.04
CA LEU A 125 -2.01 -10.07 16.68
C LEU A 125 -3.32 -10.75 17.11
N VAL A 126 -3.46 -12.05 16.87
CA VAL A 126 -4.65 -12.80 17.27
C VAL A 126 -4.80 -12.80 18.80
N THR A 127 -3.74 -13.08 19.55
CA THR A 127 -3.79 -13.10 21.02
C THR A 127 -4.10 -11.72 21.61
N THR A 128 -3.48 -10.65 21.09
CA THR A 128 -3.77 -9.27 21.54
C THR A 128 -5.20 -8.87 21.22
N SER A 129 -5.73 -9.21 20.05
CA SER A 129 -7.12 -8.92 19.68
C SER A 129 -8.13 -9.67 20.54
N ILE A 130 -7.86 -10.95 20.88
CA ILE A 130 -8.69 -11.70 21.81
C ILE A 130 -8.70 -11.03 23.19
N LEU A 131 -7.53 -10.59 23.70
CA LEU A 131 -7.44 -9.88 24.98
C LEU A 131 -8.22 -8.55 24.97
N ILE A 132 -8.08 -7.76 23.91
CA ILE A 132 -8.80 -6.50 23.73
C ILE A 132 -10.31 -6.76 23.68
N THR A 133 -10.74 -7.72 22.87
CA THR A 133 -12.17 -8.05 22.73
C THR A 133 -12.74 -8.57 24.06
N ALA A 134 -11.98 -9.38 24.81
CA ALA A 134 -12.37 -9.82 26.14
C ALA A 134 -12.51 -8.64 27.12
N LEU A 135 -11.59 -7.66 27.07
CA LEU A 135 -11.64 -6.46 27.92
C LEU A 135 -12.89 -5.63 27.64
N VAL A 136 -13.23 -5.42 26.37
CA VAL A 136 -14.38 -4.61 25.95
C VAL A 136 -15.70 -5.29 26.26
N THR A 137 -15.82 -6.58 25.93
CA THR A 137 -17.04 -7.34 26.23
C THR A 137 -17.31 -7.47 27.72
N LEU A 138 -16.25 -7.53 28.54
CA LEU A 138 -16.33 -7.57 30.00
C LEU A 138 -16.19 -6.18 30.64
N ALA A 139 -16.16 -5.08 29.88
CA ALA A 139 -15.98 -3.74 30.43
C ALA A 139 -17.02 -3.38 31.51
N PRO A 140 -18.33 -3.64 31.34
CA PRO A 140 -19.33 -3.37 32.38
C PRO A 140 -19.10 -4.17 33.67
N THR A 141 -18.69 -5.43 33.54
CA THR A 141 -18.43 -6.32 34.69
C THR A 141 -17.15 -5.91 35.41
N ILE A 142 -16.06 -5.63 34.68
CA ILE A 142 -14.78 -5.15 35.23
C ILE A 142 -14.97 -3.80 35.92
N LEU A 143 -15.75 -2.88 35.33
CA LEU A 143 -16.06 -1.59 35.94
C LEU A 143 -16.82 -1.76 37.27
N SER A 144 -17.86 -2.62 37.28
CA SER A 144 -18.62 -2.91 38.49
C SER A 144 -17.79 -3.58 39.59
N LEU A 145 -16.86 -4.46 39.21
CA LEU A 145 -15.90 -5.08 40.11
C LEU A 145 -14.89 -4.05 40.65
N GLY A 146 -14.44 -3.14 39.80
CA GLY A 146 -13.58 -2.01 40.19
C GLY A 146 -14.24 -1.12 41.24
N ILE A 147 -15.52 -0.78 41.06
CA ILE A 147 -16.30 -0.01 42.04
C ILE A 147 -16.45 -0.80 43.35
N LEU A 148 -16.74 -2.10 43.28
CA LEU A 148 -16.82 -2.95 44.48
C LEU A 148 -15.52 -2.96 45.27
N LEU A 149 -14.38 -3.18 44.60
CA LEU A 149 -13.06 -3.15 45.24
C LEU A 149 -12.70 -1.75 45.77
N HIS A 150 -13.22 -0.69 45.14
CA HIS A 150 -13.07 0.67 45.63
C HIS A 150 -13.91 0.92 46.90
N SER A 151 -15.05 0.25 47.05
CA SER A 151 -15.97 0.37 48.20
C SER A 151 -15.53 -0.40 49.46
N VAL A 152 -14.48 -1.23 49.39
CA VAL A 152 -14.04 -2.03 50.56
C VAL A 152 -13.53 -1.11 51.69
N PRO A 153 -13.98 -1.31 52.94
CA PRO A 153 -13.53 -0.54 54.10
C PRO A 153 -12.00 -0.54 54.29
N PHE A 154 -11.50 0.46 54.99
CA PHE A 154 -10.07 0.63 55.30
C PHE A 154 -9.14 0.80 54.09
N ARG A 155 -9.69 1.03 52.89
CA ARG A 155 -8.95 1.25 51.64
C ARG A 155 -8.04 0.09 51.20
N ILE A 156 -8.28 -1.14 51.70
CA ILE A 156 -7.38 -2.29 51.47
C ILE A 156 -7.23 -2.58 49.97
N THR A 157 -8.34 -2.55 49.23
CA THR A 157 -8.38 -2.87 47.79
C THR A 157 -8.62 -1.65 46.90
N ARG A 158 -8.60 -0.44 47.47
CA ARG A 158 -9.00 0.78 46.78
C ARG A 158 -8.13 1.10 45.56
N SER A 159 -6.82 0.87 45.67
CA SER A 159 -5.90 1.06 44.54
C SER A 159 -6.17 0.10 43.38
N SER A 160 -6.56 -1.14 43.69
CA SER A 160 -6.91 -2.14 42.69
C SER A 160 -8.24 -1.82 42.02
N GLY A 161 -9.23 -1.37 42.80
CA GLY A 161 -10.51 -0.88 42.28
C GLY A 161 -10.34 0.31 41.32
N ALA A 162 -9.56 1.32 41.73
CA ALA A 162 -9.24 2.48 40.89
C ALA A 162 -8.51 2.09 39.59
N MET A 163 -7.62 1.08 39.64
CA MET A 163 -6.93 0.56 38.46
C MET A 163 -7.91 -0.09 37.48
N LEU A 164 -8.82 -0.94 37.95
CA LEU A 164 -9.80 -1.59 37.07
C LEU A 164 -10.75 -0.57 36.43
N ILE A 165 -11.22 0.42 37.20
CA ILE A 165 -12.05 1.52 36.67
C ILE A 165 -11.30 2.27 35.57
N SER A 166 -10.04 2.64 35.84
CA SER A 166 -9.23 3.42 34.90
C SER A 166 -8.87 2.65 33.64
N LEU A 167 -8.55 1.36 33.78
CA LEU A 167 -8.23 0.47 32.67
C LEU A 167 -9.42 0.33 31.72
N VAL A 168 -10.64 0.15 32.25
CA VAL A 168 -11.84 0.12 31.42
C VAL A 168 -12.03 1.44 30.66
N ILE A 169 -11.99 2.58 31.37
CA ILE A 169 -12.19 3.89 30.73
C ILE A 169 -11.17 4.13 29.60
N VAL A 170 -9.88 3.93 29.89
CA VAL A 170 -8.81 4.26 28.94
C VAL A 170 -8.76 3.29 27.77
N PHE A 171 -8.95 1.98 27.99
CA PHE A 171 -8.93 1.02 26.89
C PHE A 171 -10.20 1.10 26.03
N SER A 172 -11.37 1.35 26.63
CA SER A 172 -12.61 1.49 25.85
C SER A 172 -12.58 2.70 24.91
N ILE A 173 -11.92 3.80 25.31
CA ILE A 173 -11.76 5.00 24.45
C ILE A 173 -10.55 4.86 23.52
N GLY A 174 -9.44 4.35 24.04
CA GLY A 174 -8.15 4.37 23.35
C GLY A 174 -8.00 3.26 22.33
N THR A 175 -8.39 2.02 22.63
CA THR A 175 -8.10 0.89 21.73
C THR A 175 -8.59 1.07 20.28
N PRO A 176 -9.78 1.64 20.02
CA PRO A 176 -10.23 1.88 18.65
C PRO A 176 -9.38 2.88 17.86
N LEU A 177 -8.61 3.73 18.55
CA LEU A 177 -7.71 4.72 17.93
C LEU A 177 -6.34 4.14 17.57
N MET A 178 -6.06 2.89 17.94
CA MET A 178 -4.80 2.22 17.66
C MET A 178 -4.42 2.18 16.16
N PRO A 179 -5.33 1.90 15.21
CA PRO A 179 -5.02 1.93 13.78
C PRO A 179 -4.42 3.27 13.33
N ASN A 180 -5.09 4.37 13.67
CA ASN A 180 -4.65 5.73 13.32
C ASN A 180 -3.28 6.06 13.92
N PHE A 181 -3.05 5.63 15.16
CA PHE A 181 -1.74 5.79 15.80
C PHE A 181 -0.66 5.03 15.05
N ILE A 182 -0.90 3.75 14.75
CA ILE A 182 0.06 2.88 14.07
C ILE A 182 0.39 3.43 12.68
N ASP A 183 -0.62 3.84 11.90
CA ASP A 183 -0.40 4.40 10.56
C ASP A 183 0.37 5.72 10.59
N THR A 184 0.30 6.48 11.69
CA THR A 184 1.06 7.73 11.86
C THR A 184 2.54 7.48 12.17
N ILE A 185 2.85 6.45 12.97
CA ILE A 185 4.23 6.16 13.42
C ILE A 185 4.96 5.16 12.53
N SER A 186 4.23 4.42 11.70
CA SER A 186 4.82 3.38 10.87
C SER A 186 5.48 3.97 9.63
N PRO A 187 6.68 3.48 9.25
CA PRO A 187 7.22 3.80 7.95
C PRO A 187 6.25 3.33 6.87
N PRO A 188 6.15 4.05 5.73
CA PRO A 188 5.30 3.64 4.62
C PRO A 188 5.66 2.21 4.24
N THR A 189 4.63 1.37 4.07
CA THR A 189 4.85 -0.04 3.76
C THR A 189 5.46 -0.12 2.36
N ILE A 190 6.72 -0.55 2.25
CA ILE A 190 7.40 -0.65 0.94
C ILE A 190 6.83 -1.80 0.09
N LEU A 191 5.95 -2.64 0.67
CA LEU A 191 4.94 -3.34 -0.11
C LEU A 191 3.83 -2.36 -0.50
N GLY A 192 4.15 -1.46 -1.45
CA GLY A 192 3.22 -0.50 -2.02
C GLY A 192 3.44 0.95 -1.55
N VAL A 193 4.23 1.68 -2.34
CA VAL A 193 4.23 3.15 -2.46
C VAL A 193 4.84 3.91 -1.28
N SER A 194 6.17 4.07 -1.29
CA SER A 194 6.81 5.29 -0.77
C SER A 194 6.66 6.40 -1.81
N SER A 195 6.91 7.66 -1.42
CA SER A 195 6.52 8.91 -2.10
C SER A 195 7.03 9.16 -3.54
N GLU A 196 7.64 8.17 -4.19
CA GLU A 196 7.65 8.00 -5.65
C GLU A 196 7.13 6.59 -5.91
N GLY A 197 5.81 6.44 -5.94
CA GLY A 197 5.20 5.11 -5.90
C GLY A 197 5.63 4.24 -7.06
N PHE A 198 5.44 2.94 -6.92
CA PHE A 198 5.78 1.95 -7.93
C PHE A 198 4.50 1.17 -8.21
N VAL A 199 4.18 0.96 -9.49
CA VAL A 199 3.05 0.13 -9.92
C VAL A 199 3.48 -0.87 -10.97
N PHE A 200 2.86 -2.05 -10.92
CA PHE A 200 2.95 -3.04 -11.97
C PHE A 200 2.11 -2.61 -13.15
N ALA A 201 2.65 -2.71 -14.36
CA ALA A 201 1.93 -2.29 -15.56
C ALA A 201 2.11 -3.26 -16.73
N GLU A 202 1.08 -3.37 -17.56
CA GLU A 202 1.17 -3.90 -18.92
C GLU A 202 0.96 -2.74 -19.87
N ILE A 203 1.97 -2.43 -20.68
CA ILE A 203 1.93 -1.29 -21.60
C ILE A 203 1.82 -1.83 -23.01
N HIS A 204 0.80 -1.38 -23.75
CA HIS A 204 0.59 -1.73 -25.15
C HIS A 204 0.78 -0.50 -26.02
N VAL A 205 1.68 -0.61 -27.00
CA VAL A 205 1.93 0.45 -27.99
C VAL A 205 1.36 0.00 -29.34
N TYR A 206 0.39 0.74 -29.85
CA TYR A 206 -0.29 0.46 -31.11
C TYR A 206 -0.01 1.55 -32.15
N GLY A 207 0.08 1.16 -33.42
CA GLY A 207 -0.04 2.09 -34.54
C GLY A 207 -1.50 2.48 -34.79
N HIS A 208 -1.71 3.39 -35.74
CA HIS A 208 -3.04 3.86 -36.15
C HIS A 208 -3.97 2.72 -36.61
N ASN A 209 -3.42 1.63 -37.13
CA ASN A 209 -4.16 0.45 -37.57
C ASN A 209 -4.47 -0.56 -36.44
N ASN A 210 -4.29 -0.19 -35.17
CA ASN A 210 -4.44 -1.07 -33.99
C ASN A 210 -3.54 -2.32 -34.02
N VAL A 211 -2.46 -2.29 -34.79
CA VAL A 211 -1.43 -3.33 -34.79
C VAL A 211 -0.31 -2.89 -33.85
N GLY A 212 0.22 -3.83 -33.07
CA GLY A 212 1.27 -3.56 -32.10
C GLY A 212 2.56 -3.08 -32.75
N VAL A 213 3.19 -2.06 -32.15
CA VAL A 213 4.48 -1.55 -32.61
C VAL A 213 5.59 -2.44 -32.07
N SER A 214 6.11 -3.31 -32.93
CA SER A 214 7.14 -4.28 -32.58
C SER A 214 8.45 -3.62 -32.16
N TYR A 215 9.07 -4.13 -31.09
CA TYR A 215 10.41 -3.76 -30.65
C TYR A 215 10.69 -2.26 -30.46
N CYS A 216 9.68 -1.45 -30.19
CA CYS A 216 9.87 -0.04 -29.86
C CYS A 216 10.60 0.11 -28.53
N LEU A 217 11.42 1.14 -28.41
CA LEU A 217 12.08 1.49 -27.16
C LEU A 217 11.18 2.46 -26.38
N TYR A 218 10.80 2.07 -25.18
CA TYR A 218 9.96 2.83 -24.28
C TYR A 218 10.80 3.34 -23.11
N GLU A 219 11.09 4.63 -23.10
CA GLU A 219 11.87 5.29 -22.07
C GLU A 219 10.98 6.13 -21.14
N ILE A 220 11.22 6.01 -19.84
CA ILE A 220 10.52 6.72 -18.79
C ILE A 220 11.46 7.75 -18.18
N TYR A 221 11.05 9.01 -18.20
CA TYR A 221 11.74 10.13 -17.59
C TYR A 221 10.92 10.74 -16.46
N SER A 222 11.61 11.20 -15.41
CA SER A 222 11.06 12.13 -14.43
C SER A 222 10.69 13.46 -15.09
N LEU A 223 9.85 14.27 -14.44
CA LEU A 223 9.55 15.63 -14.87
C LEU A 223 10.81 16.52 -14.94
N ASP A 224 11.87 16.18 -14.20
CA ASP A 224 13.18 16.83 -14.25
C ASP A 224 14.12 16.25 -15.34
N ASP A 225 13.58 15.56 -16.35
CA ASP A 225 14.30 14.92 -17.46
C ASP A 225 15.36 13.86 -17.04
N LYS A 226 15.25 13.29 -15.84
CA LYS A 226 16.07 12.16 -15.40
C LYS A 226 15.51 10.83 -15.93
N LEU A 227 16.31 10.04 -16.64
CA LEU A 227 15.94 8.70 -17.09
C LEU A 227 15.74 7.76 -15.88
N LEU A 228 14.55 7.17 -15.78
CA LEU A 228 14.14 6.27 -14.70
C LEU A 228 14.04 4.81 -15.16
N ALA A 229 13.61 4.58 -16.40
CA ALA A 229 13.48 3.24 -16.94
C ALA A 229 13.57 3.23 -18.46
N ARG A 230 13.91 2.07 -19.02
CA ARG A 230 13.95 1.80 -20.45
C ARG A 230 13.56 0.36 -20.69
N TYR A 231 12.50 0.16 -21.47
CA TYR A 231 11.96 -1.13 -21.82
C TYR A 231 11.87 -1.28 -23.34
N ARG A 232 11.94 -2.51 -23.82
CA ARG A 232 11.71 -2.86 -25.21
C ARG A 232 10.36 -3.57 -25.33
N SER A 233 9.58 -3.28 -26.36
CA SER A 233 8.37 -4.04 -26.64
C SER A 233 8.67 -5.39 -27.31
N ASP A 234 7.78 -6.34 -27.10
CA ASP A 234 7.72 -7.61 -27.81
C ASP A 234 7.26 -7.42 -29.28
N PRO A 235 7.27 -8.47 -30.13
CA PRO A 235 6.82 -8.38 -31.51
C PRO A 235 5.38 -7.86 -31.67
N ASP A 236 4.54 -8.07 -30.66
CA ASP A 236 3.13 -7.63 -30.62
C ASP A 236 2.94 -6.24 -29.99
N GLY A 237 4.02 -5.50 -29.70
CA GLY A 237 3.95 -4.17 -29.10
C GLY A 237 3.59 -4.14 -27.62
N LEU A 238 3.68 -5.28 -26.93
CA LEU A 238 3.49 -5.40 -25.48
C LEU A 238 4.82 -5.15 -24.76
N ILE A 239 4.77 -4.39 -23.67
CA ILE A 239 5.87 -4.21 -22.72
C ILE A 239 5.39 -4.71 -21.36
N ASN A 240 6.09 -5.72 -20.85
CA ASN A 240 5.73 -6.35 -19.60
C ASN A 240 6.47 -5.73 -18.39
N ALA A 241 5.83 -4.73 -17.78
CA ALA A 241 6.27 -4.08 -16.55
C ALA A 241 5.53 -4.65 -15.31
N SER A 242 5.10 -5.92 -15.35
CA SER A 242 4.32 -6.53 -14.26
C SER A 242 5.17 -7.19 -13.17
N THR A 243 6.50 -7.13 -13.29
CA THR A 243 7.42 -7.79 -12.35
C THR A 243 8.00 -6.82 -11.34
N VAL A 244 8.53 -7.37 -10.24
CA VAL A 244 9.17 -6.58 -9.16
C VAL A 244 10.35 -5.77 -9.66
N GLU A 245 11.11 -6.28 -10.65
CA GLU A 245 12.24 -5.54 -11.21
C GLU A 245 11.77 -4.46 -12.21
N THR A 246 10.68 -4.67 -12.93
CA THR A 246 10.32 -3.92 -14.16
C THR A 246 9.16 -2.94 -14.05
N GLY A 247 8.51 -2.74 -12.90
CA GLY A 247 7.36 -1.82 -12.81
C GLY A 247 7.66 -0.36 -13.19
N ILE A 248 6.69 0.53 -12.96
CA ILE A 248 6.80 1.94 -13.35
C ILE A 248 6.53 2.88 -12.17
N PRO A 249 7.01 4.14 -12.21
CA PRO A 249 6.62 5.16 -11.27
C PRO A 249 5.09 5.32 -11.17
N TYR A 250 4.57 5.63 -9.99
CA TYR A 250 3.17 5.94 -9.69
C TYR A 250 2.98 7.46 -9.59
N SER A 251 3.68 8.18 -10.46
CA SER A 251 3.64 9.63 -10.58
C SER A 251 3.54 9.99 -12.04
N VAL A 252 3.20 11.25 -12.32
CA VAL A 252 3.21 11.78 -13.68
C VAL A 252 4.63 11.66 -14.24
N GLN A 253 4.75 11.06 -15.41
CA GLN A 253 6.02 10.76 -16.04
C GLN A 253 6.02 11.17 -17.51
N LYS A 254 7.20 11.60 -17.99
CA LYS A 254 7.44 11.89 -19.39
C LYS A 254 7.90 10.61 -20.06
N ILE A 255 7.23 10.22 -21.14
CA ILE A 255 7.49 9.00 -21.89
C ILE A 255 8.04 9.38 -23.24
N LYS A 256 9.13 8.71 -23.63
CA LYS A 256 9.69 8.79 -24.98
C LYS A 256 9.64 7.41 -25.62
N ILE A 257 8.97 7.31 -26.76
CA ILE A 257 8.86 6.09 -27.55
C ILE A 257 9.72 6.28 -28.80
N ASP A 258 10.76 5.47 -28.95
CA ASP A 258 11.59 5.42 -30.15
C ASP A 258 11.20 4.21 -31.01
N VAL A 259 10.84 4.47 -32.25
CA VAL A 259 10.43 3.48 -33.25
C VAL A 259 11.35 3.64 -34.46
N ALA A 260 12.33 2.75 -34.59
CA ALA A 260 13.28 2.78 -35.71
C ALA A 260 13.93 4.16 -35.93
N GLY A 261 14.32 4.87 -34.87
CA GLY A 261 14.95 6.18 -34.94
C GLY A 261 13.99 7.37 -34.95
N TYR A 262 12.68 7.14 -34.99
CA TYR A 262 11.66 8.18 -34.85
C TYR A 262 11.19 8.29 -33.40
N HIS A 263 11.24 9.50 -32.85
CA HIS A 263 10.91 9.76 -31.46
C HIS A 263 9.51 10.36 -31.30
N TYR A 264 8.72 9.77 -30.42
CA TYR A 264 7.42 10.25 -29.97
C TYR A 264 7.49 10.54 -28.48
N GLU A 265 6.95 11.68 -28.06
CA GLU A 265 6.89 12.06 -26.65
C GLU A 265 5.44 12.18 -26.19
N THR A 266 5.15 11.69 -24.99
CA THR A 266 3.85 11.84 -24.34
C THR A 266 4.02 11.93 -22.82
N ILE A 267 2.99 12.38 -22.12
CA ILE A 267 2.95 12.43 -20.65
C ILE A 267 1.88 11.45 -20.20
N ILE A 268 2.21 10.63 -19.21
CA ILE A 268 1.32 9.61 -18.67
C ILE A 268 1.22 9.79 -17.16
N ASP A 269 -0.01 9.76 -16.63
CA ASP A 269 -0.27 9.55 -15.20
C ASP A 269 -0.87 8.15 -15.00
N PRO A 270 -0.12 7.20 -14.42
CA PRO A 270 -0.60 5.83 -14.19
C PRO A 270 -1.85 5.76 -13.31
N ARG A 271 -2.19 6.82 -12.56
CA ARG A 271 -3.39 6.89 -11.70
C ARG A 271 -4.69 6.99 -12.49
N GLU A 272 -4.62 7.41 -13.76
CA GLU A 272 -5.80 7.57 -14.61
C GLU A 272 -6.23 6.24 -15.27
N TYR A 273 -5.41 5.20 -15.17
CA TYR A 273 -5.63 3.92 -15.82
C TYR A 273 -6.27 2.90 -14.87
N SER A 274 -7.13 2.05 -15.41
CA SER A 274 -7.78 0.98 -14.64
C SER A 274 -6.77 -0.09 -14.22
N SER A 275 -6.79 -0.48 -12.95
CA SER A 275 -6.00 -1.59 -12.43
C SER A 275 -6.85 -2.87 -12.30
N ARG A 276 -6.35 -4.01 -12.80
CA ARG A 276 -6.96 -5.33 -12.60
C ARG A 276 -5.98 -6.22 -11.83
N GLY A 277 -6.37 -6.67 -10.64
CA GLY A 277 -5.50 -7.52 -9.81
C GLY A 277 -4.19 -6.83 -9.37
N GLY A 278 -4.16 -5.49 -9.33
CA GLY A 278 -2.97 -4.71 -8.97
C GLY A 278 -2.01 -4.41 -10.14
N ILE A 279 -2.36 -4.80 -11.37
CA ILE A 279 -1.63 -4.47 -12.59
C ILE A 279 -2.41 -3.40 -13.36
N VAL A 280 -1.73 -2.32 -13.77
CA VAL A 280 -2.28 -1.19 -14.52
C VAL A 280 -2.12 -1.45 -16.01
N ASN A 281 -3.21 -1.36 -16.78
CA ASN A 281 -3.13 -1.55 -18.23
C ASN A 281 -3.07 -0.19 -18.94
N ILE A 282 -1.92 0.10 -19.55
CA ILE A 282 -1.65 1.35 -20.25
C ILE A 282 -1.69 1.08 -21.75
N THR A 283 -2.49 1.84 -22.49
CA THR A 283 -2.58 1.74 -23.95
C THR A 283 -2.17 3.07 -24.57
N ILE A 284 -1.26 3.01 -25.54
CA ILE A 284 -0.72 4.18 -26.23
C ILE A 284 -0.89 3.95 -27.74
N THR A 285 -1.50 4.91 -28.42
CA THR A 285 -1.72 4.86 -29.87
C THR A 285 -0.92 5.95 -30.56
N ILE A 286 -0.08 5.58 -31.53
CA ILE A 286 0.70 6.50 -32.34
C ILE A 286 -0.09 6.81 -33.61
N ASN A 287 -0.75 7.96 -33.63
CA ASN A 287 -1.78 8.30 -34.63
C ASN A 287 -1.27 8.43 -36.07
N ASN A 288 0.01 8.72 -36.27
CA ASN A 288 0.61 8.96 -37.57
C ASN A 288 1.52 7.81 -38.05
N LEU A 289 1.52 6.68 -37.34
CA LEU A 289 2.32 5.50 -37.64
C LEU A 289 1.41 4.34 -38.05
N LEU A 290 1.63 3.75 -39.21
CA LEU A 290 1.01 2.51 -39.65
C LEU A 290 2.02 1.38 -39.59
N VAL A 291 1.65 0.27 -38.96
CA VAL A 291 2.50 -0.93 -38.87
C VAL A 291 2.13 -1.89 -40.00
N ILE A 292 3.08 -2.18 -40.91
CA ILE A 292 2.87 -3.17 -41.98
C ILE A 292 3.18 -4.57 -41.44
N LYS A 293 4.40 -4.72 -40.92
CA LYS A 293 4.96 -5.94 -40.34
C LYS A 293 5.95 -5.55 -39.25
N PRO A 294 6.42 -6.51 -38.42
CA PRO A 294 7.46 -6.21 -37.44
C PRO A 294 8.67 -5.51 -38.07
N LEU A 295 9.05 -4.36 -37.51
CA LEU A 295 10.10 -3.44 -37.99
C LEU A 295 9.83 -2.73 -39.33
N ARG A 296 8.61 -2.76 -39.89
CA ARG A 296 8.25 -2.00 -41.09
C ARG A 296 7.07 -1.08 -40.84
N TYR A 297 7.27 0.19 -41.16
CA TYR A 297 6.36 1.26 -40.79
C TYR A 297 6.12 2.25 -41.92
N ILE A 298 4.94 2.86 -41.94
CA ILE A 298 4.65 4.06 -42.73
C ILE A 298 4.34 5.19 -41.75
N VAL A 299 5.13 6.26 -41.81
CA VAL A 299 4.94 7.47 -41.00
C VAL A 299 4.41 8.58 -41.87
N LEU A 300 3.32 9.20 -41.45
CA LEU A 300 2.71 10.34 -42.12
C LEU A 300 3.03 11.62 -41.36
N MET A 301 3.43 12.67 -42.06
CA MET A 301 3.70 13.98 -41.47
C MET A 301 2.93 15.07 -42.21
N ASN A 302 2.45 16.08 -41.46
CA ASN A 302 1.74 17.24 -41.98
C ASN A 302 0.53 16.88 -42.87
N TYR A 303 -0.40 16.07 -42.37
CA TYR A 303 -1.62 15.68 -43.09
C TYR A 303 -2.87 16.21 -42.37
N ASN A 304 -3.96 16.41 -43.09
CA ASN A 304 -5.26 16.75 -42.47
C ASN A 304 -5.95 15.50 -41.93
N ASN A 305 -6.11 14.50 -42.79
CA ASN A 305 -6.71 13.22 -42.45
C ASN A 305 -6.21 12.15 -43.43
N PHE A 306 -6.19 10.89 -43.01
CA PHE A 306 -5.99 9.77 -43.91
C PHE A 306 -6.92 8.62 -43.53
N SER A 307 -7.25 7.79 -44.51
CA SER A 307 -7.98 6.55 -44.28
C SER A 307 -7.22 5.38 -44.89
N LEU A 308 -7.00 4.34 -44.08
CA LEU A 308 -6.48 3.06 -44.53
C LEU A 308 -7.58 2.30 -45.28
N LEU A 309 -7.39 2.05 -46.58
CA LEU A 309 -8.36 1.30 -47.40
C LEU A 309 -8.03 -0.19 -47.41
N TYR A 310 -6.75 -0.54 -47.50
CA TYR A 310 -6.29 -1.91 -47.57
C TYR A 310 -4.84 -2.04 -47.09
N ILE A 311 -4.54 -3.13 -46.39
CA ILE A 311 -3.17 -3.49 -45.98
C ILE A 311 -3.03 -5.01 -46.02
N ASP A 312 -1.96 -5.50 -46.64
CA ASP A 312 -1.60 -6.91 -46.72
C ASP A 312 -0.07 -7.07 -46.73
N ASP A 313 0.45 -8.27 -46.95
CA ASP A 313 1.88 -8.58 -46.94
C ASP A 313 2.68 -8.04 -48.15
N SER A 314 2.01 -7.50 -49.17
CA SER A 314 2.66 -6.97 -50.39
C SER A 314 2.20 -5.57 -50.83
N LEU A 315 1.09 -5.09 -50.26
CA LEU A 315 0.37 -3.91 -50.76
C LEU A 315 -0.30 -3.16 -49.61
N THR A 316 -0.12 -1.84 -49.57
CA THR A 316 -0.92 -0.93 -48.74
C THR A 316 -1.56 0.14 -49.61
N ILE A 317 -2.85 0.42 -49.40
CA ILE A 317 -3.61 1.46 -50.08
C ILE A 317 -4.12 2.47 -49.05
N LEU A 318 -3.76 3.73 -49.24
CA LEU A 318 -4.13 4.86 -48.40
C LEU A 318 -4.86 5.92 -49.22
N ASN A 319 -5.86 6.55 -48.63
CA ASN A 319 -6.40 7.81 -49.14
C ASN A 319 -5.99 8.92 -48.18
N ILE A 320 -5.21 9.88 -48.66
CA ILE A 320 -4.59 10.92 -47.83
C ILE A 320 -5.11 12.28 -48.31
N ASN A 321 -5.68 13.05 -47.38
CA ASN A 321 -5.97 14.46 -47.59
C ASN A 321 -4.73 15.27 -47.16
N ALA A 322 -3.90 15.59 -48.15
CA ALA A 322 -2.62 16.24 -47.98
C ALA A 322 -2.75 17.76 -47.89
N THR A 323 -1.92 18.36 -47.02
CA THR A 323 -1.71 19.81 -46.90
C THR A 323 -0.44 20.21 -47.65
N GLU A 324 -0.11 21.52 -47.65
CA GLU A 324 1.19 21.96 -48.12
C GLU A 324 2.30 21.29 -47.27
N ASN A 325 3.20 20.56 -47.93
CA ASN A 325 4.32 19.81 -47.32
C ASN A 325 3.95 18.51 -46.59
N THR A 326 2.87 17.84 -46.97
CA THR A 326 2.65 16.44 -46.52
C THR A 326 3.80 15.56 -47.00
N SER A 327 4.38 14.79 -46.08
CA SER A 327 5.39 13.79 -46.42
C SER A 327 5.02 12.41 -45.88
N ILE A 328 5.21 11.41 -46.73
CA ILE A 328 5.13 10.01 -46.37
C ILE A 328 6.55 9.50 -46.20
N ILE A 329 6.82 8.84 -45.08
CA ILE A 329 8.11 8.20 -44.83
C ILE A 329 7.84 6.71 -44.67
N ILE A 330 8.46 5.90 -45.51
CA ILE A 330 8.39 4.45 -45.43
C ILE A 330 9.68 3.95 -44.83
N ILE A 331 9.59 3.13 -43.78
CA ILE A 331 10.71 2.61 -43.03
C ILE A 331 10.69 1.08 -43.13
N GLY A 332 11.80 0.49 -43.53
CA GLY A 332 12.00 -0.96 -43.56
C GLY A 332 13.44 -1.36 -43.31
N LEU A 333 13.69 -2.67 -43.36
CA LEU A 333 15.04 -3.21 -43.27
C LEU A 333 15.83 -2.82 -44.53
N GLY A 334 17.16 -2.74 -44.44
CA GLY A 334 18.01 -2.42 -45.60
C GLY A 334 17.91 -3.40 -46.77
N SER A 335 17.34 -4.59 -46.55
CA SER A 335 17.06 -5.58 -47.59
C SER A 335 15.64 -5.49 -48.19
N ASP A 336 14.78 -4.61 -47.64
CA ASP A 336 13.42 -4.39 -48.15
C ASP A 336 13.46 -3.46 -49.38
N SER A 337 12.50 -3.63 -50.30
CA SER A 337 12.32 -2.70 -51.41
C SER A 337 10.89 -2.19 -51.48
N PHE A 338 10.76 -0.89 -51.76
CA PHE A 338 9.49 -0.19 -51.79
C PHE A 338 9.28 0.46 -53.16
N SER A 339 8.04 0.49 -53.62
CA SER A 339 7.62 1.30 -54.75
C SER A 339 6.29 1.96 -54.43
N VAL A 340 6.24 3.28 -54.66
CA VAL A 340 5.08 4.10 -54.33
C VAL A 340 4.47 4.66 -55.60
N SER A 341 3.15 4.56 -55.72
CA SER A 341 2.38 5.25 -56.74
C SER A 341 1.33 6.14 -56.11
N VAL A 342 1.21 7.35 -56.63
CA VAL A 342 0.24 8.36 -56.21
C VAL A 342 -0.65 8.65 -57.40
N ASP A 343 -1.95 8.48 -57.23
CA ASP A 343 -2.96 8.66 -58.28
C ASP A 343 -2.63 7.87 -59.57
N ASN A 344 -2.18 6.62 -59.40
CA ASN A 344 -1.72 5.69 -60.44
C ASN A 344 -0.42 6.09 -61.17
N VAL A 345 0.32 7.08 -60.67
CA VAL A 345 1.64 7.47 -61.20
C VAL A 345 2.72 7.05 -60.21
N GLN A 346 3.68 6.24 -60.66
CA GLN A 346 4.83 5.86 -59.83
C GLN A 346 5.71 7.10 -59.56
N ILE A 347 6.06 7.29 -58.29
CA ILE A 347 6.90 8.41 -57.84
C ILE A 347 8.19 7.89 -57.21
N GLU A 348 9.28 8.62 -57.46
CA GLU A 348 10.57 8.35 -56.82
C GLU A 348 10.67 9.09 -55.47
N PRO A 349 11.40 8.54 -54.49
CA PRO A 349 11.60 9.20 -53.21
C PRO A 349 12.42 10.48 -53.40
N ILE A 350 12.10 11.51 -52.61
CA ILE A 350 12.87 12.76 -52.56
C ILE A 350 14.25 12.49 -51.94
N THR A 351 14.25 11.68 -50.90
CA THR A 351 15.45 11.33 -50.13
C THR A 351 15.32 9.92 -49.60
N THR A 352 16.41 9.17 -49.72
CA THR A 352 16.58 7.84 -49.12
C THR A 352 17.68 7.93 -48.08
N TYR A 353 17.40 7.46 -46.86
CA TYR A 353 18.35 7.42 -45.75
C TYR A 353 18.61 5.98 -45.35
N SER A 354 19.87 5.61 -45.25
CA SER A 354 20.30 4.35 -44.63
C SER A 354 20.91 4.65 -43.28
N TYR A 355 20.47 3.96 -42.23
CA TYR A 355 20.93 4.18 -40.86
C TYR A 355 20.85 2.88 -40.05
N GLU A 356 21.55 2.84 -38.94
CA GLU A 356 21.54 1.71 -38.02
C GLU A 356 20.73 2.06 -36.77
N TRP A 357 19.87 1.14 -36.33
CA TRP A 357 19.09 1.29 -35.10
C TRP A 357 19.02 -0.06 -34.36
N GLY A 358 19.50 -0.09 -33.11
CA GLY A 358 19.54 -1.31 -32.30
C GLY A 358 20.36 -2.45 -32.90
N GLY A 359 21.40 -2.14 -33.68
CA GLY A 359 22.25 -3.13 -34.36
C GLY A 359 21.71 -3.63 -35.71
N ILE A 360 20.64 -3.03 -36.22
CA ILE A 360 19.99 -3.42 -37.48
C ILE A 360 20.06 -2.27 -38.48
N GLU A 361 20.37 -2.58 -39.73
CA GLU A 361 20.34 -1.63 -40.84
C GLU A 361 18.91 -1.39 -41.34
N PHE A 362 18.50 -0.12 -41.33
CA PHE A 362 17.23 0.37 -41.84
C PHE A 362 17.42 1.25 -43.07
N GLN A 363 16.39 1.27 -43.91
CA GLN A 363 16.23 2.20 -45.02
C GLN A 363 14.92 2.97 -44.83
N ALA A 364 15.00 4.30 -44.91
CA ALA A 364 13.84 5.18 -44.88
C ALA A 364 13.74 5.98 -46.17
N GLU A 365 12.59 5.92 -46.83
CA GLU A 365 12.30 6.61 -48.08
C GLU A 365 11.22 7.67 -47.86
N LYS A 366 11.55 8.93 -48.18
CA LYS A 366 10.65 10.07 -48.00
C LYS A 366 10.06 10.52 -49.32
N TYR A 367 8.74 10.59 -49.38
CA TYR A 367 7.94 11.07 -50.50
C TYR A 367 7.18 12.34 -50.09
N SER A 368 6.93 13.24 -51.04
CA SER A 368 6.12 14.44 -50.82
C SER A 368 4.87 14.37 -51.67
N LEU A 369 3.76 14.78 -51.07
CA LEU A 369 2.48 14.92 -51.74
C LEU A 369 2.18 16.40 -51.93
N SER A 370 1.58 16.73 -53.08
CA SER A 370 0.94 18.02 -53.28
C SER A 370 -0.29 18.18 -52.39
N SER A 371 -0.78 19.40 -52.21
CA SER A 371 -2.04 19.64 -51.51
C SER A 371 -3.22 19.04 -52.28
N GLY A 372 -4.08 18.27 -51.61
CA GLY A 372 -5.23 17.64 -52.24
C GLY A 372 -5.53 16.25 -51.69
N ASN A 373 -6.57 15.61 -52.21
CA ASN A 373 -6.86 14.21 -51.91
C ASN A 373 -6.09 13.32 -52.89
N HIS A 374 -5.27 12.44 -52.34
CA HIS A 374 -4.40 11.56 -53.11
C HIS A 374 -4.64 10.10 -52.73
N SER A 375 -4.75 9.23 -53.73
CA SER A 375 -4.75 7.78 -53.55
C SER A 375 -3.33 7.26 -53.64
N VAL A 376 -2.79 6.79 -52.53
CA VAL A 376 -1.41 6.31 -52.43
C VAL A 376 -1.40 4.79 -52.34
N VAL A 377 -0.72 4.15 -53.28
CA VAL A 377 -0.54 2.70 -53.32
C VAL A 377 0.94 2.41 -53.14
N ILE A 378 1.25 1.65 -52.09
CA ILE A 378 2.61 1.27 -51.72
C ILE A 378 2.73 -0.23 -51.91
N THR A 379 3.62 -0.66 -52.79
CA THR A 379 3.99 -2.06 -52.99
C THR A 379 5.36 -2.33 -52.38
N TYR A 380 5.50 -3.49 -51.72
CA TYR A 380 6.73 -3.85 -51.03
C TYR A 380 7.15 -5.29 -51.29
N THR A 381 8.47 -5.49 -51.36
CA THR A 381 9.10 -6.81 -51.29
C THR A 381 9.85 -6.91 -49.97
N LEU A 382 9.25 -7.58 -48.99
CA LEU A 382 9.80 -7.68 -47.64
C LEU A 382 10.72 -8.88 -47.53
N SER A 383 11.94 -8.67 -47.06
CA SER A 383 12.92 -9.73 -46.85
C SER A 383 13.64 -9.58 -45.50
N GLY A 384 14.04 -10.71 -44.92
CA GLY A 384 14.76 -10.73 -43.66
C GLY A 384 13.89 -10.58 -42.41
N THR A 385 14.53 -10.84 -41.27
CA THR A 385 14.00 -10.67 -39.92
C THR A 385 15.12 -10.12 -39.06
N GLY A 386 14.80 -9.22 -38.14
CA GLY A 386 15.77 -8.69 -37.20
C GLY A 386 15.13 -8.53 -35.83
N GLU A 387 15.94 -8.55 -34.79
CA GLU A 387 15.54 -8.26 -33.42
C GLU A 387 16.52 -7.22 -32.86
N PRO A 388 16.10 -5.96 -32.67
CA PRO A 388 17.00 -4.93 -32.21
C PRO A 388 17.34 -5.16 -30.74
N LEU A 389 18.59 -4.90 -30.40
CA LEU A 389 19.15 -5.07 -29.07
C LEU A 389 19.36 -3.70 -28.42
N PHE A 390 18.79 -3.54 -27.23
CA PHE A 390 18.94 -2.35 -26.41
C PHE A 390 19.26 -2.75 -24.97
N ASP A 391 20.08 -1.93 -24.31
CA ASP A 391 20.34 -2.09 -22.88
C ASP A 391 19.10 -1.60 -22.10
N GLU A 392 18.32 -2.53 -21.55
CA GLU A 392 17.16 -2.21 -20.73
C GLU A 392 17.55 -1.73 -19.33
N ILE A 393 16.81 -0.75 -18.83
CA ILE A 393 16.99 -0.17 -17.50
C ILE A 393 15.69 -0.39 -16.74
N TYR A 394 15.70 -1.32 -15.79
CA TYR A 394 14.49 -1.68 -15.08
C TYR A 394 14.28 -0.75 -13.88
N TYR A 395 13.11 -0.12 -13.78
CA TYR A 395 12.83 0.88 -12.75
C TYR A 395 13.01 0.33 -11.32
N GLY A 396 12.42 -0.84 -11.04
CA GLY A 396 12.51 -1.49 -9.73
C GLY A 396 13.96 -1.79 -9.35
N ARG A 397 14.71 -2.45 -10.24
CA ARG A 397 16.09 -2.85 -9.96
C ARG A 397 17.09 -1.70 -10.00
N ASN A 398 17.12 -0.95 -11.10
CA ASN A 398 18.15 0.02 -11.40
C ASN A 398 17.90 1.39 -10.75
N THR A 399 16.64 1.77 -10.55
CA THR A 399 16.27 3.09 -10.00
C THR A 399 15.91 3.00 -8.52
N LEU A 400 15.18 1.95 -8.11
CA LEU A 400 14.81 1.73 -6.70
C LEU A 400 15.75 0.78 -5.95
N GLY A 401 16.66 0.07 -6.63
CA GLY A 401 17.57 -0.91 -5.99
C GLY A 401 16.91 -2.25 -5.64
N ILE A 402 15.72 -2.53 -6.16
CA ILE A 402 14.92 -3.72 -5.89
C ILE A 402 15.26 -4.81 -6.92
N GLY A 403 16.32 -5.59 -6.65
CA GLY A 403 16.69 -6.75 -7.46
C GLY A 403 16.38 -8.08 -6.77
N MET A 404 16.04 -9.11 -7.54
CA MET A 404 15.89 -10.50 -7.04
C MET A 404 17.21 -11.08 -6.53
N ASN A 405 18.34 -10.53 -6.98
CA ASN A 405 19.68 -10.96 -6.58
C ASN A 405 20.03 -10.53 -5.14
N ASP A 406 19.32 -9.55 -4.59
CA ASP A 406 19.46 -9.11 -3.22
C ASP A 406 18.32 -9.72 -2.38
N LEU A 407 18.57 -10.93 -1.85
CA LEU A 407 17.68 -11.64 -0.93
C LEU A 407 17.31 -10.82 0.33
N THR A 408 18.03 -9.74 0.62
CA THR A 408 17.72 -8.70 1.60
C THR A 408 16.41 -7.96 1.31
N ASN A 409 15.98 -7.89 0.05
CA ASN A 409 14.71 -7.29 -0.37
C ASN A 409 13.48 -8.11 0.05
N LEU A 410 13.64 -9.39 0.41
CA LEU A 410 12.58 -10.19 1.05
C LEU A 410 12.47 -9.91 2.55
N VAL A 411 13.59 -9.55 3.20
CA VAL A 411 13.66 -9.29 4.65
C VAL A 411 13.07 -7.92 4.99
N TYR A 412 13.33 -6.94 4.13
CA TYR A 412 12.89 -5.55 4.33
C TYR A 412 11.36 -5.38 4.51
N PRO A 413 10.49 -5.88 3.62
CA PRO A 413 9.04 -5.75 3.79
C PRO A 413 8.52 -6.48 5.04
N ILE A 414 9.12 -7.62 5.38
CA ILE A 414 8.79 -8.39 6.59
C ILE A 414 9.20 -7.62 7.85
N THR A 415 10.34 -6.94 7.81
CA THR A 415 10.82 -6.09 8.90
C THR A 415 9.88 -4.91 9.14
N ILE A 416 9.34 -4.30 8.06
CA ILE A 416 8.32 -3.25 8.21
C ILE A 416 7.03 -3.81 8.82
N LEU A 417 6.57 -4.99 8.37
CA LEU A 417 5.38 -5.62 8.97
C LEU A 417 5.58 -5.89 10.46
N ILE A 418 6.76 -6.39 10.86
CA ILE A 418 7.09 -6.58 12.28
C ILE A 418 7.08 -5.23 13.01
N TYR A 419 7.66 -4.17 12.45
CA TYR A 419 7.61 -2.85 13.08
C TYR A 419 6.16 -2.35 13.25
N LYS A 420 5.38 -2.36 12.18
CA LYS A 420 4.00 -1.87 12.14
C LYS A 420 3.10 -2.65 13.10
N LEU A 421 3.21 -3.98 13.10
CA LEU A 421 2.22 -4.87 13.72
C LEU A 421 2.67 -5.52 15.02
N PHE A 422 3.94 -5.39 15.40
CA PHE A 422 4.44 -5.78 16.72
C PHE A 422 4.80 -4.55 17.54
N LEU A 423 5.77 -3.74 17.09
CA LEU A 423 6.26 -2.60 17.85
C LEU A 423 5.17 -1.52 18.01
N GLY A 424 4.43 -1.21 16.94
CA GLY A 424 3.33 -0.23 16.98
C GLY A 424 2.30 -0.54 18.08
N PRO A 425 1.64 -1.72 18.05
CA PRO A 425 0.70 -2.13 19.10
C PRO A 425 1.32 -2.19 20.49
N VAL A 426 2.56 -2.69 20.64
CA VAL A 426 3.22 -2.75 21.96
C VAL A 426 3.43 -1.34 22.54
N ILE A 427 3.91 -0.41 21.74
CA ILE A 427 4.08 1.00 22.14
C ILE A 427 2.73 1.60 22.52
N TYR A 428 1.72 1.39 21.69
CA TYR A 428 0.38 1.94 21.93
C TYR A 428 -0.26 1.40 23.21
N LEU A 429 -0.25 0.08 23.40
CA LEU A 429 -0.73 -0.57 24.62
C LEU A 429 0.04 -0.08 25.86
N SER A 430 1.36 0.16 25.74
CA SER A 430 2.16 0.72 26.84
C SER A 430 1.70 2.13 27.21
N ILE A 431 1.34 2.96 26.21
CA ILE A 431 0.77 4.30 26.43
C ILE A 431 -0.58 4.18 27.15
N LEU A 432 -1.47 3.27 26.71
CA LEU A 432 -2.77 3.05 27.35
C LEU A 432 -2.62 2.56 28.79
N PHE A 433 -1.69 1.65 29.07
CA PHE A 433 -1.39 1.21 30.44
C PHE A 433 -0.85 2.36 31.30
N SER A 434 0.06 3.18 30.76
CA SER A 434 0.59 4.36 31.46
C SER A 434 -0.51 5.37 31.78
N ALA A 435 -1.39 5.67 30.82
CA ALA A 435 -2.54 6.55 31.01
C ALA A 435 -3.53 5.97 32.05
N SER A 436 -3.80 4.67 32.00
CA SER A 436 -4.63 3.97 33.00
C SER A 436 -4.03 4.09 34.41
N LEU A 437 -2.71 3.96 34.54
CA LEU A 437 -2.02 4.13 35.83
C LEU A 437 -2.07 5.58 36.33
N ALA A 438 -1.95 6.56 35.44
CA ALA A 438 -2.08 7.98 35.78
C ALA A 438 -3.50 8.29 36.30
N LEU A 439 -4.52 7.82 35.59
CA LEU A 439 -5.92 7.99 35.99
C LEU A 439 -6.23 7.24 37.30
N ALA A 440 -5.68 6.03 37.49
CA ALA A 440 -5.86 5.25 38.70
C ALA A 440 -5.25 5.94 39.93
N LYS A 441 -4.10 6.61 39.76
CA LYS A 441 -3.49 7.43 40.83
C LYS A 441 -4.38 8.61 41.21
N LEU A 442 -5.02 9.26 40.23
CA LEU A 442 -5.95 10.37 40.45
C LEU A 442 -7.21 9.90 41.21
N LEU A 443 -7.77 8.75 40.84
CA LEU A 443 -8.96 8.19 41.49
C LEU A 443 -8.68 7.56 42.86
N GLY A 444 -7.57 6.85 43.01
CA GLY A 444 -7.24 6.06 44.20
C GLY A 444 -6.40 6.77 45.26
N GLY A 445 -5.80 7.94 44.94
CA GLY A 445 -5.07 8.79 45.88
C GLY A 445 -3.79 8.19 46.50
N SER A 446 -3.34 7.01 46.06
CA SER A 446 -2.07 6.41 46.48
C SER A 446 -1.48 5.54 45.38
N SER A 447 -0.14 5.52 45.27
CA SER A 447 0.54 4.69 44.28
C SER A 447 0.20 3.21 44.55
N SER A 448 -0.51 2.59 43.62
CA SER A 448 -0.68 1.14 43.57
C SER A 448 0.69 0.46 43.73
N ARG A 449 0.95 -0.16 44.89
CA ARG A 449 2.17 -0.96 45.11
C ARG A 449 2.22 -2.15 44.15
N ILE A 450 1.05 -2.64 43.73
CA ILE A 450 0.89 -3.74 42.78
C ILE A 450 1.33 -3.33 41.36
N ALA A 451 1.05 -2.10 40.94
CA ALA A 451 1.50 -1.57 39.65
C ALA A 451 3.01 -1.36 39.60
N ARG A 452 3.65 -1.09 40.74
CA ARG A 452 5.12 -0.99 40.81
C ARG A 452 5.76 -2.36 40.53
N ILE A 453 5.23 -3.44 41.11
CA ILE A 453 5.74 -4.81 40.89
C ILE A 453 5.62 -5.24 39.42
N VAL A 454 4.51 -4.90 38.75
CA VAL A 454 4.30 -5.27 37.33
C VAL A 454 5.15 -4.44 36.36
N VAL A 455 5.43 -3.16 36.68
CA VAL A 455 6.21 -2.26 35.81
C VAL A 455 7.71 -2.31 36.09
N THR A 456 8.14 -2.59 37.33
CA THR A 456 9.56 -2.55 37.72
C THR A 456 10.20 -3.91 38.00
N GLY A 457 9.44 -5.02 37.94
CA GLY A 457 10.00 -6.36 38.16
C GLY A 457 10.74 -6.53 39.50
N LEU A 458 10.34 -5.77 40.53
CA LEU A 458 10.89 -5.77 41.88
C LEU A 458 9.76 -5.71 42.91
#